data_AF-Q05RX3-F1
#
_entry.id   AF-Q05RX3-F1
#
_cell.length_a   1.000
_cell.length_b   1.000
_cell.length_c   1.000
_cell.angle_alpha   90.00
_cell.angle_beta   90.00
_cell.angle_gamma   90.00
#
_symmetry.space_group_name_H-M   'P 1'
#
loop_
_entity.id
_entity.type
_entity.pdbx_description
1 polymer ?
#
loop_
_entity_poly.entity_id
_entity_poly.type
_entity_poly.pdbx_seq_one_letter_code
_entity_poly.pdbx_strand_id
1 'polypeptide(L)'
;MDCSQARHRLDQLLEQGEIEPATHRCGLDLLNAREPTSDEEALNCASAEAVERWGRQNALHWQDNLDAEAFAERFEIGHGHTYGCIEQMVSCIDTALLAELLNQQKQAAQ
;
A
#
# COMPACT_ATOMS: atom_id res chain seq x y z
N MET A 1 -10.17 10.78 11.06
CA MET A 1 -10.27 9.36 10.71
C MET A 1 -9.28 8.58 11.56
N ASP A 2 -9.70 7.48 12.20
CA ASP A 2 -8.79 6.58 12.91
C ASP A 2 -8.31 5.41 12.02
N CYS A 3 -7.44 4.53 12.54
CA CYS A 3 -6.95 3.36 11.81
C CYS A 3 -8.03 2.38 11.40
N SER A 4 -9.05 2.17 12.23
CA SER A 4 -10.14 1.24 11.93
C SER A 4 -11.03 1.79 10.81
N GLN A 5 -11.32 3.10 10.83
CA GLN A 5 -12.09 3.79 9.80
C GLN A 5 -11.36 3.80 8.46
N ALA A 6 -10.04 3.98 8.47
CA ALA A 6 -9.24 3.93 7.24
C ALA A 6 -9.19 2.53 6.61
N ARG A 7 -9.04 1.47 7.43
CA ARG A 7 -9.15 0.08 6.97
C ARG A 7 -10.51 -0.18 6.32
N HIS A 8 -11.58 0.19 7.02
CA HIS A 8 -12.94 0.01 6.51
C HIS A 8 -13.18 0.76 5.19
N ARG A 9 -12.62 1.97 5.06
CA ARG A 9 -12.70 2.73 3.80
C ARG A 9 -11.99 2.03 2.65
N LEU A 10 -10.80 1.47 2.89
CA LEU A 10 -10.10 0.68 1.87
C LEU A 10 -10.91 -0.56 1.47
N ASP A 11 -11.49 -1.28 2.43
CA ASP A 11 -12.36 -2.43 2.15
C ASP A 11 -13.56 -2.03 1.28
N GLN A 12 -14.24 -0.93 1.62
CA GLN A 12 -15.38 -0.43 0.83
C GLN A 12 -14.98 -0.03 -0.60
N LEU A 13 -13.83 0.61 -0.78
CA LEU A 13 -13.34 1.00 -2.10
C LEU A 13 -12.99 -0.23 -2.95
N LEU A 14 -12.41 -1.27 -2.33
CA LEU A 14 -12.12 -2.53 -3.01
C LEU A 14 -13.41 -3.26 -3.42
N GLU A 15 -14.39 -3.36 -2.50
CA GLU A 15 -15.69 -3.98 -2.77
C GLU A 15 -16.46 -3.28 -3.90
N GLN A 16 -16.27 -1.96 -4.05
CA GLN A 16 -16.88 -1.15 -5.11
C GLN A 16 -16.10 -1.21 -6.43
N GLY A 17 -14.88 -1.76 -6.44
CA GLY A 17 -13.99 -1.77 -7.60
C GLY A 17 -13.38 -0.40 -7.92
N GLU A 18 -13.36 0.52 -6.94
CA GLU A 18 -12.78 1.87 -7.09
C GLU A 18 -11.26 1.87 -6.92
N ILE A 19 -10.69 0.83 -6.30
CA ILE A 19 -9.25 0.63 -6.18
C ILE A 19 -8.86 -0.78 -6.58
N GLU A 20 -7.65 -0.91 -7.11
CA GLU A 20 -7.03 -2.21 -7.41
C GLU A 20 -6.63 -2.95 -6.12
N PRO A 21 -6.57 -4.30 -6.14
CA PRO A 21 -6.10 -5.11 -5.01
C PRO A 21 -4.71 -4.68 -4.50
N ALA A 22 -3.81 -4.27 -5.40
CA ALA A 22 -2.48 -3.76 -5.04
C ALA A 22 -2.55 -2.49 -4.15
N THR A 23 -3.47 -1.57 -4.47
CA THR A 23 -3.71 -0.35 -3.67
C THR A 23 -4.23 -0.72 -2.28
N HIS A 24 -5.21 -1.61 -2.23
CA HIS A 24 -5.80 -2.09 -0.98
C HIS A 24 -4.73 -2.73 -0.08
N ARG A 25 -3.95 -3.67 -0.62
CA ARG A 25 -2.92 -4.39 0.12
C ARG A 25 -1.83 -3.48 0.63
N CYS A 26 -1.33 -2.58 -0.22
CA CYS A 26 -0.33 -1.59 0.17
C CYS A 26 -0.86 -0.66 1.28
N GLY A 27 -2.11 -0.20 1.15
CA GLY A 27 -2.76 0.62 2.16
C GLY A 27 -2.90 -0.08 3.52
N LEU A 28 -3.30 -1.35 3.54
CA LEU A 28 -3.37 -2.13 4.77
C LEU A 28 -1.99 -2.33 5.41
N ASP A 29 -0.98 -2.66 4.62
CA ASP A 29 0.39 -2.85 5.10
C ASP A 29 0.95 -1.52 5.67
N LEU A 30 0.69 -0.37 5.03
CA LEU A 30 1.01 0.97 5.56
C LEU A 30 0.32 1.26 6.89
N LEU A 31 -0.97 0.97 7.01
CA LEU A 31 -1.72 1.17 8.25
C LEU A 31 -1.18 0.29 9.39
N ASN A 32 -0.87 -0.98 9.09
CA ASN A 32 -0.26 -1.91 10.03
C ASN A 32 1.11 -1.41 10.51
N ALA A 33 1.95 -0.90 9.61
CA ALA A 33 3.28 -0.38 9.94
C ALA A 33 3.23 0.85 10.86
N ARG A 34 2.16 1.65 10.76
CA ARG A 34 1.95 2.85 11.58
C ARG A 34 1.35 2.58 12.96
N GLU A 35 0.65 1.46 13.18
CA GLU A 35 0.04 1.12 14.47
C GLU A 35 1.04 0.98 15.64
N PRO A 36 2.22 0.34 15.49
CA PRO A 36 3.23 0.38 16.55
C PRO A 36 3.94 1.74 16.66
N THR A 37 3.62 2.73 15.80
CA THR A 37 4.32 4.04 15.69
C THR A 37 5.85 3.92 15.64
N SER A 38 6.37 2.79 15.19
CA SER A 38 7.80 2.47 15.19
C SER A 38 8.41 2.49 13.79
N ASP A 39 7.60 2.43 12.74
CA ASP A 39 8.05 2.59 11.36
C ASP A 39 8.05 4.07 10.99
N GLU A 40 9.20 4.72 11.14
CA GLU A 40 9.39 6.12 10.80
C GLU A 40 9.14 6.42 9.31
N GLU A 41 9.40 5.48 8.40
CA GLU A 41 9.16 5.69 6.97
C GLU A 41 7.65 5.68 6.68
N ALA A 42 6.90 4.75 7.27
CA ALA A 42 5.44 4.70 7.14
C ALA A 42 4.77 5.94 7.77
N LEU A 43 5.31 6.45 8.89
CA LEU A 43 4.83 7.69 9.53
C LEU A 43 5.08 8.95 8.69
N ASN A 44 6.09 8.93 7.84
CA ASN A 44 6.46 10.04 6.96
C ASN A 44 5.84 9.98 5.57
N CYS A 45 4.97 9.00 5.29
CA CYS A 45 4.20 8.90 4.06
C CYS A 45 3.11 9.98 3.97
N ALA A 46 3.50 11.22 3.69
CA ALA A 46 2.62 12.38 3.57
C ALA A 46 2.34 12.82 2.11
N SER A 47 3.00 12.18 1.14
CA SER A 47 2.83 12.45 -0.30
C SER A 47 2.79 11.15 -1.11
N ALA A 48 2.30 11.23 -2.35
CA ALA A 48 2.25 10.09 -3.27
C ALA A 48 3.65 9.50 -3.52
N GLU A 49 4.67 10.34 -3.67
CA GLU A 49 6.06 9.90 -3.87
C GLU A 49 6.65 9.22 -2.62
N ALA A 50 6.21 9.62 -1.43
CA ALA A 50 6.62 8.97 -0.18
C ALA A 50 5.98 7.58 -0.07
N VAL A 51 4.68 7.47 -0.41
CA VAL A 51 3.97 6.19 -0.46
C VAL A 51 4.58 5.27 -1.51
N GLU A 52 4.89 5.76 -2.71
CA GLU A 52 5.53 4.97 -3.76
C GLU A 52 6.88 4.40 -3.31
N ARG A 53 7.70 5.25 -2.69
CA ARG A 53 9.02 4.87 -2.18
C ARG A 53 8.93 3.80 -1.10
N TRP A 54 8.03 4.00 -0.13
CA TRP A 54 7.78 3.02 0.92
C TRP A 54 7.28 1.70 0.33
N GLY A 55 6.36 1.76 -0.64
CA GLY A 55 5.85 0.59 -1.36
C GLY A 55 6.96 -0.17 -2.07
N ARG A 56 7.87 0.52 -2.78
CA ARG A 56 9.04 -0.08 -3.44
C ARG A 56 10.00 -0.74 -2.43
N GLN A 57 10.31 -0.07 -1.31
CA GLN A 57 11.19 -0.60 -0.27
C GLN A 57 10.61 -1.87 0.38
N ASN A 58 9.31 -1.89 0.65
CA ASN A 58 8.63 -3.05 1.21
C ASN A 58 8.45 -4.17 0.19
N ALA A 59 8.25 -3.83 -1.09
CA ALA A 59 8.19 -4.81 -2.17
C ALA A 59 9.49 -5.62 -2.30
N LEU A 60 10.65 -4.98 -2.11
CA LEU A 60 11.93 -5.68 -2.05
C LEU A 60 11.97 -6.68 -0.88
N HIS A 61 11.50 -6.27 0.31
CA HIS A 61 11.40 -7.18 1.46
C HIS A 61 10.42 -8.35 1.19
N TRP A 62 9.31 -8.10 0.51
CA TRP A 62 8.39 -9.17 0.13
C TRP A 62 8.99 -10.11 -0.90
N GLN A 63 9.73 -9.59 -1.88
CA GLN A 63 10.44 -10.39 -2.87
C GLN A 63 11.56 -11.25 -2.25
N ASP A 64 12.21 -10.77 -1.18
CA ASP A 64 13.21 -11.56 -0.45
C ASP A 64 12.58 -12.73 0.33
N ASN A 65 11.27 -12.67 0.61
CA ASN A 65 10.55 -13.65 1.43
C ASN A 65 9.49 -14.47 0.67
N LEU A 66 9.17 -14.12 -0.57
CA LEU A 66 8.19 -14.77 -1.43
C LEU A 66 8.84 -15.10 -2.77
N ASP A 67 8.51 -16.27 -3.34
CA ASP A 67 8.83 -16.50 -4.74
C ASP A 67 7.99 -15.59 -5.65
N ALA A 68 8.38 -15.50 -6.93
CA ALA A 68 7.74 -14.58 -7.87
C ALA A 68 6.26 -14.89 -8.11
N GLU A 69 5.84 -16.15 -7.98
CA GLU A 69 4.44 -16.57 -8.16
C GLU A 69 3.61 -16.14 -6.94
N ALA A 70 4.09 -16.42 -5.73
CA ALA A 70 3.47 -15.99 -4.48
C ALA A 70 3.41 -14.46 -4.35
N PHE A 71 4.43 -13.75 -4.84
CA PHE A 71 4.40 -12.29 -4.91
C PHE A 71 3.32 -11.81 -5.90
N ALA A 72 3.25 -12.41 -7.08
CA ALA A 72 2.28 -12.02 -8.09
C ALA A 72 0.83 -12.29 -7.65
N GLU A 73 0.58 -13.44 -7.04
CA GLU A 73 -0.72 -13.80 -6.45
C GLU A 73 -1.10 -12.85 -5.32
N ARG A 74 -0.16 -12.50 -4.43
CA ARG A 74 -0.44 -11.60 -3.29
C ARG A 74 -0.98 -10.25 -3.73
N PHE A 75 -0.50 -9.72 -4.85
CA PHE A 75 -0.88 -8.41 -5.37
C PHE A 75 -1.81 -8.46 -6.59
N GLU A 76 -2.26 -9.66 -6.96
CA GLU A 76 -3.10 -9.93 -8.14
C GLU A 76 -2.55 -9.30 -9.43
N ILE A 77 -1.21 -9.25 -9.55
CA ILE A 77 -0.53 -8.78 -10.76
C ILE A 77 -0.37 -9.93 -11.75
N GLY A 78 -0.71 -9.68 -13.03
CA GLY A 78 -0.67 -10.72 -14.06
C GLY A 78 0.72 -11.36 -14.23
N HIS A 79 0.77 -12.64 -14.60
CA HIS A 79 1.99 -13.47 -14.74
C HIS A 79 2.96 -13.06 -15.87
N GLY A 80 2.97 -11.79 -16.29
CA GLY A 80 3.65 -11.31 -17.48
C GLY A 80 5.17 -11.22 -17.33
N HIS A 81 5.90 -11.93 -18.19
CA HIS A 81 7.33 -11.75 -18.37
C HIS A 81 7.68 -10.30 -18.80
N THR A 82 8.80 -9.78 -18.27
CA THR A 82 9.66 -8.66 -18.73
C THR A 82 9.60 -7.28 -18.05
N TYR A 83 8.70 -6.99 -17.11
CA TYR A 83 8.88 -5.88 -16.14
C TYR A 83 8.91 -6.46 -14.73
N GLY A 84 9.82 -6.00 -13.87
CA GLY A 84 9.95 -6.52 -12.50
C GLY A 84 8.60 -6.47 -11.79
N CYS A 85 8.18 -7.57 -11.13
CA CYS A 85 6.88 -7.67 -10.46
C CYS A 85 6.60 -6.49 -9.52
N ILE A 86 7.65 -5.90 -8.95
CA ILE A 86 7.59 -4.67 -8.15
C ILE A 86 7.08 -3.47 -8.95
N GLU A 87 7.59 -3.23 -10.16
CA GLU A 87 7.15 -2.08 -10.99
C GLU A 87 5.69 -2.24 -11.42
N GLN A 88 5.28 -3.47 -11.73
CA GLN A 88 3.88 -3.77 -12.04
C GLN A 88 2.98 -3.52 -10.84
N MET A 89 3.36 -4.05 -9.67
CA MET A 89 2.64 -3.80 -8.42
C MET A 89 2.53 -2.29 -8.16
N VAL A 90 3.63 -1.56 -8.22
CA VAL A 90 3.67 -0.11 -7.96
C VAL A 90 2.79 0.66 -8.94
N SER A 91 2.74 0.25 -10.22
CA SER A 91 1.87 0.87 -11.22
C SER A 91 0.37 0.69 -10.96
N CYS A 92 0.01 -0.35 -10.20
CA CYS A 92 -1.37 -0.64 -9.79
C CYS A 92 -1.74 0.00 -8.44
N ILE A 93 -0.83 0.73 -7.79
CA ILE A 93 -1.09 1.42 -6.52
C ILE A 93 -1.51 2.85 -6.80
N ASP A 94 -2.72 3.22 -6.36
CA ASP A 94 -3.14 4.61 -6.26
C ASP A 94 -2.46 5.29 -5.06
N THR A 95 -1.23 5.73 -5.28
CA THR A 95 -0.39 6.36 -4.25
C THR A 95 -0.95 7.71 -3.81
N ALA A 96 -1.72 8.40 -4.65
CA ALA A 96 -2.36 9.67 -4.32
C ALA A 96 -3.50 9.47 -3.33
N LEU A 97 -4.37 8.49 -3.58
CA LEU A 97 -5.46 8.12 -2.68
C LEU A 97 -4.92 7.67 -1.32
N LEU A 98 -3.88 6.83 -1.31
CA LEU A 98 -3.26 6.40 -0.05
C LEU A 98 -2.66 7.59 0.71
N ALA A 99 -1.95 8.50 0.04
CA ALA A 99 -1.42 9.69 0.68
C ALA A 99 -2.53 10.60 1.26
N GLU A 100 -3.64 10.77 0.55
CA GLU A 100 -4.80 11.52 1.06
C GLU A 100 -5.37 10.87 2.33
N LEU A 101 -5.56 9.55 2.30
CA LEU A 101 -6.08 8.77 3.43
C LEU A 101 -5.16 8.87 4.67
N LEU A 102 -3.84 8.79 4.49
CA LEU A 102 -2.87 8.96 5.58
C LEU A 102 -2.88 10.38 6.16
N ASN A 103 -3.03 11.40 5.31
CA ASN A 103 -3.15 12.80 5.73
C ASN A 103 -4.44 13.06 6.52
N GLN A 104 -5.58 12.48 6.11
CA GLN A 104 -6.85 12.55 6.85
C GLN A 104 -6.76 11.89 8.23
N GLN A 105 -5.93 10.85 8.39
CA GLN A 105 -5.65 10.30 9.72
C GLN A 105 -4.80 11.24 10.57
N LYS A 106 -3.72 11.79 10.01
CA LYS A 106 -2.81 12.68 10.73
C LYS A 106 -3.52 13.92 11.25
N GLN A 107 -4.42 14.50 10.46
CA GLN A 107 -5.22 15.66 10.86
C GLN A 107 -6.21 15.35 11.99
N ALA A 108 -6.67 14.11 12.12
CA ALA A 108 -7.62 13.73 13.17
C ALA A 108 -6.96 13.29 14.48
N ALA A 109 -5.64 13.07 14.46
CA ALA A 109 -4.83 12.79 15.65
C ALA A 109 -4.27 14.06 16.32
N GLN A 110 -4.52 15.24 15.73
CA GLN A 110 -4.21 16.57 16.28
C GLN A 110 -5.42 17.14 17.01
#